data_AF-A0A962JTF8-F1
#
_entry.id   AF-A0A962JTF8-F1
#
_cell.length_a   1.000
_cell.length_b   1.000
_cell.length_c   1.000
_cell.angle_alpha   90.00
_cell.angle_beta   90.00
_cell.angle_gamma   90.00
#
_symmetry.space_group_name_H-M   'P 1'
#
loop_
_entity.id
_entity.type
_entity.pdbx_description
1 polymer ?
#
loop_
_entity_poly.entity_id
_entity_poly.type
_entity_poly.pdbx_seq_one_letter_code
_entity_poly.pdbx_strand_id
1 'polypeptide(L)'
;WPFEDFQPLPTARLDTLHTLPEEYNLYAITFKDIQLNFGESLSNPWIRDIVFRDPVHTGLLINTATAAKMGLAAGDVVKVESPYGHLYGRLATTEGMHP
;
A
#
# COMPACT_ATOMS: atom_id res chain seq x y z
N TRP A 1 -24.04 -12.18 -7.59
CA TRP A 1 -23.45 -10.97 -8.17
C TRP A 1 -24.43 -9.84 -7.92
N PRO A 2 -24.00 -8.72 -7.30
CA PRO A 2 -24.81 -7.51 -7.27
C PRO A 2 -24.98 -6.97 -8.70
N PHE A 3 -26.21 -6.67 -9.11
CA PHE A 3 -26.50 -6.12 -10.43
C PHE A 3 -26.76 -4.61 -10.39
N GLU A 4 -26.76 -3.99 -9.21
CA GLU A 4 -27.08 -2.58 -9.02
C GLU A 4 -26.15 -1.60 -9.76
N ASP A 5 -24.94 -2.03 -10.14
CA ASP A 5 -24.00 -1.22 -10.92
C ASP A 5 -24.19 -1.37 -12.44
N PHE A 6 -25.05 -2.29 -12.91
CA PHE A 6 -25.42 -2.44 -14.33
C PHE A 6 -26.53 -1.47 -14.72
N GLN A 7 -26.26 -0.18 -14.62
CA GLN A 7 -27.22 0.88 -14.91
C GLN A 7 -26.64 1.91 -15.90
N PRO A 8 -27.47 2.66 -16.64
CA PRO A 8 -27.04 3.42 -17.82
C PRO A 8 -26.33 4.76 -17.52
N LEU A 9 -26.31 5.20 -16.27
CA LEU A 9 -25.73 6.46 -15.80
C LEU A 9 -24.63 6.19 -14.76
N PRO A 10 -23.83 7.17 -14.34
CA PRO A 10 -22.96 7.01 -13.18
C PRO A 10 -23.72 7.31 -11.87
N THR A 11 -23.35 6.63 -10.79
CA THR A 11 -23.80 6.96 -9.42
C THR A 11 -22.61 7.30 -8.54
N ALA A 12 -22.71 8.38 -7.77
CA ALA A 12 -21.72 8.73 -6.77
C ALA A 12 -21.89 7.84 -5.53
N ARG A 13 -21.23 6.68 -5.54
CA ARG A 13 -21.19 5.74 -4.41
C ARG A 13 -19.82 5.78 -3.76
N LEU A 14 -19.80 5.88 -2.44
CA LEU A 14 -18.57 5.73 -1.66
C LEU A 14 -18.24 4.25 -1.51
N ASP A 15 -16.95 3.93 -1.49
CA ASP A 15 -16.48 2.58 -1.19
C ASP A 15 -16.77 2.23 0.28
N THR A 16 -17.10 0.95 0.53
CA THR A 16 -17.23 0.36 1.87
C THR A 16 -15.98 0.50 2.74
N LEU A 17 -14.81 0.75 2.15
CA LEU A 17 -13.59 1.07 2.90
C LEU A 17 -13.76 2.28 3.84
N HIS A 18 -14.64 3.22 3.49
CA HIS A 18 -14.93 4.38 4.33
C HIS A 18 -15.86 4.07 5.52
N THR A 19 -16.37 2.84 5.62
CA THR A 19 -17.23 2.40 6.73
C THR A 19 -16.52 1.47 7.71
N LEU A 20 -15.21 1.26 7.54
CA LEU A 20 -14.41 0.44 8.46
C LEU A 20 -14.25 1.12 9.83
N PRO A 21 -14.09 0.34 10.93
CA PRO A 21 -13.84 0.91 12.26
C PRO A 21 -12.61 1.83 12.29
N GLU A 22 -12.64 2.86 13.15
CA GLU A 22 -11.57 3.87 13.25
C GLU A 22 -10.20 3.31 13.65
N GLU A 23 -10.16 2.09 14.20
CA GLU A 23 -8.91 1.37 14.48
C GLU A 23 -8.08 1.10 13.22
N TYR A 24 -8.71 1.02 12.04
CA TYR A 24 -8.05 0.93 10.74
C TYR A 24 -7.83 2.33 10.17
N ASN A 25 -6.82 3.01 10.71
CA ASN A 25 -6.59 4.44 10.54
C ASN A 25 -5.75 4.84 9.30
N LEU A 26 -5.43 3.89 8.41
CA LEU A 26 -4.63 4.13 7.20
C LEU A 26 -5.25 3.44 5.98
N TYR A 27 -5.08 4.03 4.80
CA TYR A 27 -5.43 3.39 3.53
C TYR A 27 -4.25 2.60 2.98
N ALA A 28 -4.48 1.32 2.68
CA ALA A 28 -3.51 0.51 1.94
C ALA A 28 -3.61 0.82 0.44
N ILE A 29 -2.52 1.31 -0.13
CA ILE A 29 -2.42 1.62 -1.57
C ILE A 29 -1.39 0.68 -2.18
N THR A 30 -1.81 -0.12 -3.16
CA THR A 30 -0.90 -0.93 -3.97
C THR A 30 -0.77 -0.31 -5.35
N PHE A 31 0.46 -0.15 -5.83
CA PHE A 31 0.73 0.33 -7.19
C PHE A 31 1.71 -0.62 -7.88
N LYS A 32 1.86 -0.44 -9.19
CA LYS A 32 2.88 -1.10 -10.01
C LYS A 32 3.90 -0.05 -10.43
N ASP A 33 5.16 -0.38 -10.29
CA ASP A 33 6.25 0.43 -10.80
C ASP A 33 6.55 0.04 -12.25
N ILE A 34 7.08 0.97 -13.05
CA ILE A 34 7.38 0.83 -14.47
C ILE A 34 8.37 -0.32 -14.76
N GLN A 35 9.16 -0.70 -13.78
CA GLN A 35 10.21 -1.73 -13.90
C GLN A 35 9.65 -3.17 -13.86
N LEU A 36 8.39 -3.36 -13.44
CA LEU A 36 7.81 -4.68 -13.18
C LEU A 36 6.59 -4.95 -14.05
N ASN A 37 6.60 -6.08 -14.75
CA ASN A 37 5.37 -6.71 -15.23
C ASN A 37 4.91 -7.75 -14.20
N PHE A 38 4.11 -7.29 -13.23
CA PHE A 38 3.67 -8.09 -12.08
C PHE A 38 4.84 -8.84 -11.41
N GLY A 39 4.64 -10.10 -11.02
CA GLY A 39 5.69 -10.96 -10.48
C GLY A 39 6.49 -11.73 -11.54
N GLU A 40 6.09 -11.65 -12.81
CA GLU A 40 6.64 -12.49 -13.90
C GLU A 40 8.09 -12.12 -14.21
N SER A 41 8.41 -10.83 -14.13
CA SER A 41 9.74 -10.31 -14.44
C SER A 41 10.78 -10.46 -13.32
N LEU A 42 10.39 -10.91 -12.12
CA LEU A 42 11.30 -11.02 -10.96
C LEU A 42 12.36 -12.12 -11.13
N SER A 43 12.17 -13.04 -12.08
CA SER A 43 13.18 -14.04 -12.45
C SER A 43 14.35 -13.46 -13.25
N ASN A 44 14.19 -12.27 -13.84
CA ASN A 44 15.25 -11.58 -14.57
C ASN A 44 16.27 -11.01 -13.57
N PRO A 45 17.56 -11.39 -13.64
CA PRO A 45 18.56 -10.96 -12.67
C PRO A 45 18.80 -9.45 -12.61
N TRP A 46 18.62 -8.73 -13.73
CA TRP A 46 18.80 -7.27 -13.75
C TRP A 46 17.64 -6.55 -13.07
N ILE A 47 16.41 -7.00 -13.32
CA ILE A 47 15.23 -6.46 -12.64
C ILE A 47 15.31 -6.76 -11.16
N ARG A 48 15.70 -8.00 -10.82
CA ARG A 48 15.90 -8.42 -9.43
C ARG A 48 16.89 -7.52 -8.69
N ASP A 49 18.01 -7.16 -9.32
CA ASP A 49 19.02 -6.30 -8.71
C ASP A 49 18.52 -4.87 -8.43
N ILE A 50 17.71 -4.30 -9.34
CA ILE A 50 17.13 -2.96 -9.18
C ILE A 50 16.09 -2.96 -8.05
N VAL A 51 15.12 -3.88 -8.12
CA VAL A 51 13.98 -3.97 -7.21
C VAL A 51 14.42 -4.13 -5.75
N PHE A 52 15.40 -4.99 -5.47
CA PHE A 52 15.84 -5.22 -4.09
C PHE A 52 16.72 -4.12 -3.50
N ARG A 53 17.11 -3.11 -4.28
CA ARG A 53 17.88 -1.95 -3.81
C ARG A 53 17.02 -0.72 -3.55
N ASP A 54 15.77 -0.73 -4.01
CA ASP A 54 14.87 0.40 -3.89
C ASP A 54 13.81 0.15 -2.80
N PRO A 55 13.73 1.02 -1.76
CA PRO A 55 12.70 0.94 -0.74
C PRO A 55 11.26 0.96 -1.27
N VAL A 56 11.01 1.53 -2.46
CA VAL A 56 9.70 1.55 -3.12
C VAL A 56 9.14 0.14 -3.33
N HIS A 57 10.02 -0.85 -3.52
CA HIS A 57 9.64 -2.23 -3.82
C HIS A 57 9.75 -3.17 -2.62
N THR A 58 10.53 -2.79 -1.62
CA THR A 58 10.92 -3.66 -0.50
C THR A 58 10.36 -3.21 0.85
N GLY A 59 9.95 -1.95 0.94
CA GLY A 59 9.45 -1.35 2.17
C GLY A 59 7.95 -1.08 2.15
N LEU A 60 7.40 -0.93 3.35
CA LEU A 60 6.10 -0.31 3.56
C LEU A 60 6.27 1.20 3.53
N LEU A 61 5.75 1.83 2.49
CA LEU A 61 5.85 3.28 2.30
C LEU A 61 4.81 3.99 3.16
N ILE A 62 5.25 5.01 3.90
CA ILE A 62 4.37 5.88 4.69
C ILE A 62 4.89 7.32 4.64
N ASN A 63 3.97 8.29 4.78
CA ASN A 63 4.36 9.68 4.92
C ASN A 63 5.24 9.89 6.16
N THR A 64 6.31 10.68 6.05
CA THR A 64 7.25 10.93 7.15
C THR A 64 6.56 11.56 8.37
N ALA A 65 5.66 12.53 8.17
CA ALA A 65 4.92 13.17 9.26
C ALA A 65 3.93 12.20 9.91
N THR A 66 3.29 11.33 9.13
CA THR A 66 2.36 10.31 9.65
C THR A 66 3.11 9.26 10.47
N ALA A 67 4.27 8.78 10.00
CA ALA A 67 5.13 7.90 10.80
C ALA A 67 5.55 8.54 12.13
N ALA A 68 6.00 9.79 12.10
CA ALA A 68 6.40 10.51 13.31
C ALA A 68 5.25 10.67 14.32
N LYS A 69 4.03 10.98 13.86
CA LYS A 69 2.82 11.04 14.72
C LYS A 69 2.51 9.69 15.39
N MET A 70 2.84 8.60 14.72
CA MET A 70 2.67 7.24 15.23
C MET A 70 3.86 6.75 16.07
N GLY A 71 4.92 7.56 16.23
CA GLY A 71 6.13 7.16 16.94
C GLY A 71 6.97 6.12 16.21
N LEU A 72 6.85 6.05 14.88
CA LEU A 72 7.55 5.11 14.01
C LEU A 72 8.70 5.79 13.27
N ALA A 73 9.75 5.03 12.99
CA ALA A 73 10.93 5.47 12.25
C ALA A 73 11.17 4.61 11.00
N ALA A 74 11.91 5.17 10.03
CA ALA A 74 12.38 4.41 8.88
C ALA A 74 13.27 3.24 9.35
N GLY A 75 13.04 2.06 8.78
CA GLY A 75 13.75 0.84 9.14
C GLY A 75 13.06 -0.02 10.20
N ASP A 76 12.06 0.52 10.91
CA ASP A 76 11.27 -0.26 11.88
C ASP A 76 10.58 -1.43 11.18
N VAL A 77 10.56 -2.58 11.84
CA VAL A 77 9.76 -3.72 11.41
C VAL A 77 8.42 -3.62 12.11
N VAL A 78 7.37 -3.39 11.32
CA VAL A 78 6.02 -3.19 11.83
C VAL A 78 5.09 -4.30 11.36
N LYS A 79 4.07 -4.57 12.18
CA LYS A 79 2.91 -5.36 11.79
C LYS A 79 1.85 -4.41 11.23
N VAL A 80 1.41 -4.64 10.00
CA VAL A 80 0.28 -3.94 9.39
C VAL A 80 -0.93 -4.88 9.45
N GLU A 81 -2.06 -4.38 9.93
CA GLU A 81 -3.28 -5.14 10.12
C GLU A 81 -4.45 -4.55 9.33
N SER A 82 -5.33 -5.42 8.88
CA SER A 82 -6.59 -5.12 8.21
C SER A 82 -7.66 -6.07 8.74
N PRO A 83 -8.95 -5.81 8.49
CA PRO A 83 -10.02 -6.75 8.87
C PRO A 83 -9.86 -8.16 8.28
N TYR A 84 -9.04 -8.28 7.22
CA TYR A 84 -8.89 -9.50 6.43
C TYR A 84 -7.57 -10.24 6.70
N GLY A 85 -6.64 -9.64 7.45
CA GLY A 85 -5.34 -10.24 7.71
C GLY A 85 -4.27 -9.22 8.07
N HIS A 86 -3.03 -9.72 8.21
CA HIS A 86 -1.89 -8.91 8.59
C HIS A 86 -0.62 -9.32 7.85
N LEU A 87 0.37 -8.44 7.81
CA LEU A 87 1.71 -8.71 7.31
C LEU A 87 2.76 -8.00 8.16
N TYR A 88 4.01 -8.44 8.04
CA TYR A 88 5.16 -7.74 8.61
C TYR A 88 6.00 -7.14 7.48
N GLY A 89 6.47 -5.93 7.68
CA GLY A 89 7.32 -5.25 6.71
C GLY A 89 8.21 -4.21 7.36
N ARG A 90 9.27 -3.84 6.63
CA ARG A 90 10.17 -2.77 7.04
C ARG A 90 9.60 -1.43 6.56
N LEU A 91 9.50 -0.45 7.44
CA LEU A 91 9.04 0.89 7.06
C LEU A 91 10.10 1.64 6.24
N ALA A 92 9.63 2.35 5.23
CA ALA A 92 10.37 3.39 4.54
C ALA A 92 9.51 4.67 4.51
N THR A 93 10.05 5.75 5.05
CA THR A 93 9.35 7.04 5.11
C THR A 93 9.61 7.85 3.85
N THR A 94 8.58 8.52 3.32
CA THR A 94 8.70 9.35 2.12
C THR A 94 7.66 10.47 2.12
N GLU A 95 8.00 11.63 1.59
CA GLU A 95 7.02 12.72 1.37
C GLU A 95 6.10 12.47 0.17
N GLY A 96 6.36 11.42 -0.63
CA GLY A 96 5.54 11.09 -1.80
C GLY A 96 4.18 10.48 -1.47
N MET A 97 3.98 9.98 -0.24
CA MET A 97 2.70 9.44 0.22
C MET A 97 1.85 10.53 0.86
N HIS A 98 0.54 10.51 0.60
CA HIS A 98 -0.41 11.41 1.24
C HIS A 98 -0.42 11.16 2.76
N PRO A 99 -0.39 12.22 3.59
CA PRO A 99 -0.40 12.10 5.05
C PRO A 99 -1.71 11.58 5.64
#